data_AF-A0A8K0J4G5-F1
#
_entry.id   AF-A0A8K0J4G5-F1
#
_cell.length_a   1.000
_cell.length_b   1.000
_cell.length_c   1.000
_cell.angle_alpha   90.00
_cell.angle_beta   90.00
_cell.angle_gamma   90.00
#
_symmetry.space_group_name_H-M   'P 1'
#
loop_
_entity.id
_entity.type
_entity.pdbx_description
1 polymer ?
#
loop_
_entity_poly.entity_id
_entity_poly.type
_entity_poly.pdbx_seq_one_letter_code
_entity_poly.pdbx_strand_id
1 'polypeptide(L)'
;MELRLVEARRFVRTTYRRTADVADTVAGIRVETADPRNDYVDGILFSRDHGVVVTGTMTDDLPADQAVRTFSRARDPWFYLHVRDRTRHLPPAATTFDYIPLAEYLFRYDRAAFWVGAQGWTYFKYVPFNRFTRWLLDDFMHTRMLYRALHASGESSRFVVQDLALPFANAEAFIDYTAEAFDIWPLWLCPLRQTLPPTFHPYTGETEPETETEPASETETGSGSAAPVPKDMLNIGLWGWGPPDHDDFVAKNRALEDKLVQLGGRKWLYAHTYYDHDDFWRVYDDNRDWYDALRRKYHATTLPTVHDKVRIDVDAARAERAKVRQSLKTKWPVGGLYGIWQAIRSRDYLLHRRAQWKYKHGP
;
A
#
# COMPACT_ATOMS: atom_id res chain seq x y z
N MET A 1 25.52 -7.89 0.21
CA MET A 1 24.59 -6.84 -0.21
C MET A 1 25.11 -5.56 0.41
N GLU A 2 25.51 -4.62 -0.44
CA GLU A 2 25.90 -3.28 -0.01
C GLU A 2 24.67 -2.38 -0.14
N LEU A 3 24.46 -1.49 0.83
CA LEU A 3 23.32 -0.57 0.83
C LEU A 3 23.86 0.85 0.73
N ARG A 4 23.38 1.60 -0.28
CA ARG A 4 23.65 3.04 -0.37
C ARG A 4 22.87 3.76 0.73
N LEU A 5 23.58 4.50 1.57
CA LEU A 5 22.97 5.32 2.61
C LEU A 5 22.66 6.72 2.08
N VAL A 6 21.61 7.32 2.62
CA VAL A 6 21.26 8.73 2.42
C VAL A 6 21.37 9.42 3.78
N GLU A 7 21.89 10.66 3.78
CA GLU A 7 21.99 11.45 5.00
C GLU A 7 20.58 11.73 5.56
N ALA A 8 20.36 11.38 6.82
CA ALA A 8 19.10 11.61 7.50
C ALA A 8 19.01 13.05 8.01
N ARG A 9 17.89 13.72 7.70
CA ARG A 9 17.53 15.02 8.30
C ARG A 9 16.62 14.85 9.50
N ARG A 10 16.48 15.89 10.32
CA ARG A 10 15.69 15.84 11.56
C ARG A 10 14.18 15.74 11.30
N PHE A 11 13.70 16.45 10.27
CA PHE A 11 12.28 16.56 9.94
C PHE A 11 12.01 16.30 8.47
N VAL A 12 10.74 16.07 8.16
CA VAL A 12 10.17 16.11 6.82
C VAL A 12 9.09 17.19 6.82
N ARG A 13 9.30 18.25 6.04
CA ARG A 13 8.25 19.23 5.74
C ARG A 13 7.28 18.56 4.77
N THR A 14 6.13 18.17 5.30
CA THR A 14 5.12 17.41 4.56
C THR A 14 4.01 18.35 4.12
N THR A 15 3.79 18.46 2.82
CA THR A 15 2.74 19.28 2.21
C THR A 15 1.60 18.40 1.76
N TYR A 16 0.37 18.83 2.01
CA TYR A 16 -0.86 18.20 1.56
C TYR A 16 -1.56 19.18 0.62
N ARG A 17 -1.65 18.82 -0.66
CA ARG A 17 -2.36 19.57 -1.69
C ARG A 17 -3.71 18.92 -1.94
N ARG A 18 -4.81 19.65 -1.69
CA ARG A 18 -6.17 19.21 -2.02
C ARG A 18 -6.34 19.18 -3.54
N THR A 19 -6.86 18.11 -4.11
CA THR A 19 -7.11 17.94 -5.55
C THR A 19 -8.57 17.63 -5.81
N ALA A 20 -9.16 18.19 -6.87
CA ALA A 20 -10.61 18.21 -7.08
C ALA A 20 -11.22 16.82 -7.26
N ASP A 21 -10.53 15.95 -8.00
CA ASP A 21 -11.02 14.65 -8.44
C ASP A 21 -9.86 13.65 -8.64
N VAL A 22 -10.20 12.46 -9.14
CA VAL A 22 -9.23 11.39 -9.42
C VAL A 22 -8.18 11.83 -10.44
N ALA A 23 -8.58 12.43 -11.55
CA ALA A 23 -7.68 12.86 -12.63
C ALA A 23 -6.66 13.90 -12.13
N ASP A 24 -7.13 14.93 -11.43
CA ASP A 24 -6.28 15.98 -10.83
C ASP A 24 -5.29 15.38 -9.81
N THR A 25 -5.72 14.37 -9.06
CA THR A 25 -4.84 13.68 -8.10
C THR A 25 -3.75 12.86 -8.80
N VAL A 26 -4.12 12.05 -9.80
CA VAL A 26 -3.17 11.23 -10.57
C VAL A 26 -2.17 12.12 -11.31
N ALA A 27 -2.64 13.19 -11.95
CA ALA A 27 -1.79 14.15 -12.63
C ALA A 27 -0.86 14.88 -11.65
N GLY A 28 -1.39 15.33 -10.51
CA GLY A 28 -0.61 15.99 -9.45
C GLY A 28 0.50 15.10 -8.90
N ILE A 29 0.25 13.82 -8.65
CA ILE A 29 1.29 12.87 -8.23
C ILE A 29 2.38 12.77 -9.29
N ARG A 30 2.02 12.66 -10.57
CA ARG A 30 3.00 12.56 -11.65
C ARG A 30 3.90 13.80 -11.72
N VAL A 31 3.31 14.99 -11.59
CA VAL A 31 4.06 16.27 -11.57
C VAL A 31 5.02 16.33 -10.38
N GLU A 32 4.54 16.02 -9.18
CA GLU A 32 5.37 16.08 -7.96
C GLU A 32 6.45 14.98 -7.93
N THR A 33 6.22 13.84 -8.57
CA THR A 33 7.23 12.76 -8.73
C THR A 33 8.39 13.20 -9.61
N ALA A 34 8.12 14.03 -10.63
CA ALA A 34 9.15 14.57 -11.51
C ALA A 34 9.92 15.75 -10.90
N ASP A 35 9.50 16.26 -9.74
CA ASP A 35 10.20 17.34 -9.04
C ASP A 35 11.32 16.77 -8.15
N PRO A 36 12.61 16.98 -8.49
CA PRO A 36 13.73 16.43 -7.73
C PRO A 36 13.89 17.04 -6.33
N ARG A 37 13.12 18.08 -5.99
CA ARG A 37 13.10 18.68 -4.64
C ARG A 37 12.27 17.87 -3.64
N ASN A 38 11.43 16.95 -4.14
CA ASN A 38 10.63 16.08 -3.29
C ASN A 38 11.44 14.81 -2.97
N ASP A 39 11.65 14.56 -1.68
CA ASP A 39 12.24 13.30 -1.20
C ASP A 39 11.19 12.18 -1.13
N TYR A 40 9.93 12.56 -0.96
CA TYR A 40 8.81 11.64 -0.81
C TYR A 40 7.58 12.16 -1.55
N VAL A 41 6.89 11.28 -2.26
CA VAL A 41 5.62 11.56 -2.93
C VAL A 41 4.68 10.38 -2.74
N ASP A 42 3.47 10.65 -2.25
CA ASP A 42 2.34 9.72 -2.31
C ASP A 42 1.02 10.50 -2.44
N GLY A 43 -0.10 9.79 -2.41
CA GLY A 43 -1.41 10.39 -2.46
C GLY A 43 -2.47 9.54 -1.79
N ILE A 44 -3.57 10.19 -1.43
CA ILE A 44 -4.74 9.55 -0.83
C ILE A 44 -5.98 10.07 -1.54
N LEU A 45 -6.80 9.15 -2.04
CA LEU A 45 -8.17 9.45 -2.47
C LEU A 45 -9.14 9.03 -1.37
N PHE A 46 -9.87 9.98 -0.79
CA PHE A 46 -10.92 9.71 0.21
C PHE A 46 -12.28 9.41 -0.41
N SER A 47 -12.50 9.91 -1.62
CA SER A 47 -13.68 9.72 -2.47
C SER A 47 -13.31 10.14 -3.90
N ARG A 48 -14.27 10.04 -4.83
CA ARG A 48 -14.11 10.51 -6.22
C ARG A 48 -13.78 12.02 -6.32
N ASP A 49 -14.21 12.80 -5.33
CA ASP A 49 -14.14 14.27 -5.29
C ASP A 49 -13.26 14.82 -4.15
N HIS A 50 -12.57 13.95 -3.41
CA HIS A 50 -11.64 14.34 -2.34
C HIS A 50 -10.32 13.58 -2.48
N GLY A 51 -9.45 14.11 -3.34
CA GLY A 51 -8.06 13.70 -3.43
C GLY A 51 -7.10 14.60 -2.66
N VAL A 52 -5.95 14.03 -2.30
CA VAL A 52 -4.83 14.74 -1.71
C VAL A 52 -3.52 14.20 -2.27
N VAL A 53 -2.70 15.07 -2.85
CA VAL A 53 -1.29 14.80 -3.16
C VAL A 53 -0.45 15.18 -1.95
N VAL A 54 0.43 14.28 -1.52
CA VAL A 54 1.25 14.45 -0.34
C VAL A 54 2.72 14.41 -0.76
N THR A 55 3.44 15.49 -0.48
CA THR A 55 4.87 15.60 -0.78
C THR A 55 5.66 15.85 0.49
N GLY A 56 6.90 15.37 0.53
CA GLY A 56 7.79 15.53 1.68
C GLY A 56 9.18 15.97 1.25
N THR A 57 9.71 17.00 1.89
CA THR A 57 11.11 17.43 1.77
C THR A 57 11.80 17.32 3.13
N MET A 58 12.92 16.60 3.18
CA MET A 58 13.76 16.43 4.35
C MET A 58 14.45 17.76 4.71
N THR A 59 14.43 18.13 5.99
CA THR A 59 15.02 19.38 6.47
C THR A 59 15.48 19.25 7.93
N ASP A 60 16.54 19.96 8.30
CA ASP A 60 16.98 20.10 9.69
C ASP A 60 16.34 21.29 10.40
N ASP A 61 15.70 22.18 9.63
CA ASP A 61 15.14 23.43 10.10
C ASP A 61 13.68 23.27 10.55
N LEU A 62 13.39 23.79 11.73
CA LEU A 62 12.04 24.00 12.24
C LEU A 62 11.87 25.49 12.53
N PRO A 63 11.06 26.23 11.73
CA PRO A 63 10.79 27.64 12.00
C PRO A 63 10.17 27.84 13.39
N ALA A 64 10.53 28.93 14.07
CA ALA A 64 10.16 29.15 15.48
C ALA A 64 8.65 29.27 15.73
N ASP A 65 7.88 29.64 14.70
CA ASP A 65 6.41 29.75 14.72
C ASP A 65 5.71 28.41 14.41
N GLN A 66 6.46 27.36 14.09
CA GLN A 66 5.93 26.06 13.67
C GLN A 66 6.07 25.01 14.77
N ALA A 67 5.08 24.12 14.85
CA ALA A 67 5.07 23.00 15.78
C ALA A 67 5.24 21.66 15.05
N VAL A 68 5.93 20.75 15.72
CA VAL A 68 6.13 19.39 15.23
C VAL A 68 4.81 18.59 15.31
N ARG A 69 4.54 17.77 14.29
CA ARG A 69 3.43 16.82 14.26
C ARG A 69 3.95 15.39 14.41
N THR A 70 3.32 14.62 15.31
CA THR A 70 3.60 13.19 15.53
C THR A 70 2.35 12.35 15.29
N PHE A 71 2.55 11.06 15.01
CA PHE A 71 1.48 10.10 14.74
C PHE A 71 1.59 8.83 15.56
N SER A 72 2.73 8.58 16.21
CA SER A 72 3.06 7.31 16.85
C SER A 72 2.47 7.10 18.25
N ARG A 73 1.99 8.16 18.92
CA ARG A 73 1.44 8.07 20.29
C ARG A 73 -0.04 7.72 20.27
N ALA A 74 -0.53 7.03 21.30
CA ALA A 74 -1.94 6.65 21.42
C ALA A 74 -2.93 7.82 21.28
N ARG A 75 -2.54 9.02 21.72
CA ARG A 75 -3.37 10.24 21.64
C ARG A 75 -3.30 10.96 20.29
N ASP A 76 -2.29 10.66 19.49
CA ASP A 76 -2.09 11.29 18.18
C ASP A 76 -3.17 10.80 17.19
N PRO A 77 -3.58 11.64 16.22
CA PRO A 77 -4.43 11.18 15.14
C PRO A 77 -3.72 10.08 14.33
N TRP A 78 -4.48 9.27 13.62
CA TRP A 78 -3.91 8.43 12.55
C TRP A 78 -3.60 9.32 11.35
N PHE A 79 -2.49 9.07 10.66
CA PHE A 79 -2.00 9.98 9.61
C PHE A 79 -3.06 10.30 8.56
N TYR A 80 -3.71 9.29 7.96
CA TYR A 80 -4.73 9.54 6.93
C TYR A 80 -5.94 10.33 7.45
N LEU A 81 -6.36 10.15 8.71
CA LEU A 81 -7.43 10.93 9.31
C LEU A 81 -7.02 12.39 9.50
N HIS A 82 -5.77 12.61 9.90
CA HIS A 82 -5.20 13.96 10.00
C HIS A 82 -5.16 14.63 8.62
N VAL A 83 -4.66 13.94 7.58
CA VAL A 83 -4.68 14.45 6.20
C VAL A 83 -6.10 14.81 5.77
N ARG A 84 -7.08 13.91 6.01
CA ARG A 84 -8.49 14.17 5.70
C ARG A 84 -9.02 15.41 6.41
N ASP A 85 -8.79 15.52 7.71
CA ASP A 85 -9.33 16.62 8.52
C ASP A 85 -8.69 17.97 8.16
N ARG A 86 -7.41 17.96 7.75
CA ARG A 86 -6.70 19.16 7.29
C ARG A 86 -7.16 19.63 5.91
N THR A 87 -7.69 18.75 5.07
CA THR A 87 -7.96 19.05 3.65
C THR A 87 -9.44 19.06 3.26
N ARG A 88 -10.33 18.42 4.03
CA ARG A 88 -11.77 18.27 3.69
C ARG A 88 -12.54 19.59 3.51
N HIS A 89 -12.06 20.68 4.11
CA HIS A 89 -12.67 22.00 4.03
C HIS A 89 -11.84 23.00 3.20
N LEU A 90 -10.73 22.54 2.62
CA LEU A 90 -9.93 23.36 1.72
C LEU A 90 -10.53 23.33 0.32
N PRO A 91 -10.47 24.44 -0.43
CA PRO A 91 -10.80 24.41 -1.85
C PRO A 91 -9.77 23.57 -2.63
N PRO A 92 -10.12 23.06 -3.83
CA PRO A 92 -9.16 22.44 -4.73
C PRO A 92 -7.91 23.31 -4.96
N ALA A 93 -6.77 22.66 -5.16
CA ALA A 93 -5.43 23.24 -5.26
C ALA A 93 -4.88 23.92 -3.98
N ALA A 94 -5.67 24.14 -2.93
CA ALA A 94 -5.13 24.69 -1.69
C ALA A 94 -4.22 23.68 -0.98
N THR A 95 -3.18 24.24 -0.36
CA THR A 95 -2.12 23.48 0.31
C THR A 95 -2.08 23.77 1.79
N THR A 96 -1.71 22.78 2.58
CA THR A 96 -1.30 22.97 3.98
C THR A 96 -0.12 22.05 4.29
N PHE A 97 0.59 22.27 5.39
CA PHE A 97 1.78 21.49 5.71
C PHE A 97 1.94 21.24 7.22
N ASP A 98 2.79 20.26 7.55
CA ASP A 98 3.32 20.00 8.88
C ASP A 98 4.83 19.74 8.81
N TYR A 99 5.53 19.94 9.94
CA TYR A 99 6.87 19.42 10.15
C TYR A 99 6.79 18.14 10.98
N ILE A 100 7.18 17.01 10.38
CA ILE A 100 7.08 15.68 10.99
C ILE A 100 8.50 15.17 11.24
N PRO A 101 8.86 14.67 12.45
CA PRO A 101 10.18 14.08 12.67
C PRO A 101 10.40 12.93 11.69
N LEU A 102 11.61 12.77 11.15
CA LEU A 102 11.86 11.81 10.07
C LEU A 102 11.36 10.39 10.39
N ALA A 103 11.64 9.89 11.60
CA ALA A 103 11.15 8.57 12.02
C ALA A 103 9.62 8.49 12.09
N GLU A 104 8.94 9.53 12.58
CA GLU A 104 7.47 9.61 12.59
C GLU A 104 6.91 9.62 11.17
N TYR A 105 7.59 10.29 10.23
CA TYR A 105 7.19 10.33 8.83
C TYR A 105 7.32 8.95 8.17
N LEU A 106 8.44 8.25 8.36
CA LEU A 106 8.67 6.92 7.80
C LEU A 106 7.68 5.87 8.35
N PHE A 107 7.28 5.99 9.62
CA PHE A 107 6.33 5.07 10.25
C PHE A 107 4.88 5.61 10.34
N ARG A 108 4.55 6.69 9.61
CA ARG A 108 3.26 7.40 9.71
C ARG A 108 2.03 6.53 9.48
N TYR A 109 2.17 5.47 8.69
CA TYR A 109 1.10 4.51 8.36
C TYR A 109 1.07 3.26 9.24
N ASP A 110 2.03 3.07 10.18
CA ASP A 110 2.06 1.88 11.03
C ASP A 110 0.85 1.81 11.97
N ARG A 111 0.42 2.95 12.50
CA ARG A 111 -0.84 3.02 13.25
C ARG A 111 -2.01 3.00 12.29
N ALA A 112 -2.92 2.06 12.54
CA ALA A 112 -4.05 1.65 11.73
C ALA A 112 -3.72 0.94 10.42
N ALA A 113 -2.45 0.56 10.18
CA ALA A 113 -2.00 -0.05 8.92
C ALA A 113 -2.62 0.69 7.72
N PHE A 114 -2.22 1.93 7.54
CA PHE A 114 -2.90 2.94 6.72
C PHE A 114 -4.27 3.30 7.28
N TRP A 115 -5.33 2.61 6.86
CA TRP A 115 -6.72 2.80 7.32
C TRP A 115 -7.46 1.50 7.60
N VAL A 116 -6.82 0.34 7.39
CA VAL A 116 -7.41 -0.98 7.62
C VAL A 116 -7.87 -1.14 9.07
N GLY A 117 -7.18 -0.50 10.02
CA GLY A 117 -7.56 -0.49 11.43
C GLY A 117 -8.97 0.04 11.69
N ALA A 118 -9.49 0.96 10.87
CA ALA A 118 -10.87 1.43 10.97
C ALA A 118 -11.89 0.31 10.73
N GLN A 119 -11.54 -0.70 9.94
CA GLN A 119 -12.40 -1.84 9.67
C GLN A 119 -12.65 -2.73 10.90
N GLY A 120 -11.78 -2.61 11.92
CA GLY A 120 -12.06 -3.19 13.24
C GLY A 120 -13.33 -2.62 13.88
N TRP A 121 -13.65 -1.35 13.65
CA TRP A 121 -14.90 -0.74 14.12
C TRP A 121 -16.10 -1.15 13.27
N THR A 122 -15.91 -1.36 11.96
CA THR A 122 -16.94 -1.97 11.10
C THR A 122 -17.32 -3.36 11.61
N TYR A 123 -16.32 -4.16 12.02
CA TYR A 123 -16.57 -5.46 12.66
C TYR A 123 -17.23 -5.28 14.03
N PHE A 124 -16.60 -4.55 14.96
CA PHE A 124 -17.12 -4.30 16.31
C PHE A 124 -18.07 -3.09 16.32
N LYS A 125 -19.14 -3.14 15.52
CA LYS A 125 -20.05 -2.01 15.22
C LYS A 125 -20.66 -1.24 16.41
N TYR A 126 -20.64 -1.80 17.61
CA TYR A 126 -21.11 -1.12 18.83
C TYR A 126 -20.02 -0.34 19.57
N VAL A 127 -18.76 -0.53 19.20
CA VAL A 127 -17.66 0.32 19.69
C VAL A 127 -17.67 1.60 18.84
N PRO A 128 -17.82 2.80 19.42
CA PRO A 128 -17.85 4.02 18.63
C PRO A 128 -16.46 4.36 18.08
N PHE A 129 -16.37 4.87 16.85
CA PHE A 129 -15.12 5.31 16.24
C PHE A 129 -14.80 6.76 16.64
N ASN A 130 -14.15 6.95 17.79
CA ASN A 130 -13.82 8.27 18.32
C ASN A 130 -12.41 8.31 18.95
N ARG A 131 -11.98 9.49 19.41
CA ARG A 131 -10.64 9.68 19.98
C ARG A 131 -10.40 8.81 21.21
N PHE A 132 -11.42 8.61 22.05
CA PHE A 132 -11.30 7.84 23.29
C PHE A 132 -11.10 6.35 23.00
N THR A 133 -11.93 5.75 22.15
CA THR A 133 -11.83 4.32 21.82
C THR A 133 -10.56 4.01 21.02
N ARG A 134 -10.13 4.90 20.12
CA ARG A 134 -8.83 4.76 19.42
C ARG A 134 -7.64 4.81 20.38
N TRP A 135 -7.70 5.68 21.39
CA TRP A 135 -6.68 5.73 22.43
C TRP A 135 -6.69 4.47 23.31
N LEU A 136 -7.88 4.01 23.72
CA LEU A 136 -8.04 2.82 24.57
C LEU A 136 -7.56 1.53 23.88
N LEU A 137 -7.82 1.42 22.57
CA LEU A 137 -7.52 0.24 21.78
C LEU A 137 -6.21 0.34 21.00
N ASP A 138 -5.37 1.34 21.30
CA ASP A 138 -4.18 1.68 20.51
C ASP A 138 -3.23 0.51 20.27
N ASP A 139 -3.00 -0.33 21.29
CA ASP A 139 -2.12 -1.50 21.17
C ASP A 139 -2.54 -2.46 20.05
N PHE A 140 -3.85 -2.56 19.79
CA PHE A 140 -4.40 -3.43 18.75
C PHE A 140 -4.29 -2.82 17.35
N MET A 141 -4.01 -1.52 17.26
CA MET A 141 -4.04 -0.75 16.03
C MET A 141 -2.68 -0.62 15.36
N HIS A 142 -1.64 -1.20 15.95
CA HIS A 142 -0.35 -1.35 15.29
C HIS A 142 -0.37 -2.54 14.33
N THR A 143 0.21 -2.37 13.13
CA THR A 143 0.18 -3.30 12.00
C THR A 143 0.25 -4.78 12.40
N ARG A 144 1.26 -5.17 13.18
CA ARG A 144 1.46 -6.57 13.56
C ARG A 144 0.33 -7.13 14.44
N MET A 145 -0.13 -6.36 15.42
CA MET A 145 -1.26 -6.75 16.28
C MET A 145 -2.56 -6.85 15.49
N LEU A 146 -2.81 -5.86 14.63
CA LEU A 146 -4.00 -5.79 13.79
C LEU A 146 -4.09 -7.02 12.87
N TYR A 147 -3.04 -7.30 12.09
CA TYR A 147 -3.05 -8.42 11.14
C TYR A 147 -3.06 -9.78 11.85
N ARG A 148 -2.41 -9.90 13.01
CA ARG A 148 -2.49 -11.14 13.81
C ARG A 148 -3.91 -11.40 14.30
N ALA A 149 -4.61 -10.38 14.78
CA ALA A 149 -6.02 -10.50 15.15
C ALA A 149 -6.90 -10.85 13.95
N LEU A 150 -6.67 -10.22 12.80
CA LEU A 150 -7.42 -10.44 11.56
C LEU A 150 -7.25 -11.86 11.00
N HIS A 151 -6.04 -12.40 11.01
CA HIS A 151 -5.79 -13.78 10.57
C HIS A 151 -6.36 -14.79 11.58
N ALA A 152 -6.16 -14.56 12.88
CA ALA A 152 -6.65 -15.46 13.91
C ALA A 152 -8.18 -15.51 14.01
N SER A 153 -8.87 -14.42 13.66
CA SER A 153 -10.33 -14.38 13.59
C SER A 153 -10.90 -15.11 12.37
N GLY A 154 -10.08 -15.35 11.33
CA GLY A 154 -10.50 -15.89 10.04
C GLY A 154 -11.09 -14.85 9.09
N GLU A 155 -11.27 -13.60 9.53
CA GLU A 155 -11.88 -12.54 8.72
C GLU A 155 -10.98 -12.09 7.56
N SER A 156 -9.67 -12.36 7.61
CA SER A 156 -8.76 -12.11 6.46
C SER A 156 -9.26 -12.71 5.14
N SER A 157 -10.03 -13.81 5.17
CA SER A 157 -10.64 -14.44 4.00
C SER A 157 -11.76 -13.63 3.32
N ARG A 158 -12.16 -12.51 3.94
CA ARG A 158 -13.20 -11.58 3.46
C ARG A 158 -12.65 -10.17 3.26
N PHE A 159 -11.34 -9.99 3.36
CA PHE A 159 -10.68 -8.72 3.12
C PHE A 159 -10.02 -8.72 1.75
N VAL A 160 -10.32 -7.70 0.96
CA VAL A 160 -9.53 -7.34 -0.21
C VAL A 160 -8.31 -6.59 0.32
N VAL A 161 -7.11 -7.13 0.10
CA VAL A 161 -5.85 -6.46 0.39
C VAL A 161 -4.98 -6.61 -0.86
N GLN A 162 -5.06 -5.63 -1.76
CA GLN A 162 -4.41 -5.69 -3.06
C GLN A 162 -3.63 -4.41 -3.32
N ASP A 163 -2.38 -4.56 -3.75
CA ASP A 163 -1.58 -3.48 -4.32
C ASP A 163 -1.41 -3.75 -5.82
N LEU A 164 -1.81 -2.75 -6.60
CA LEU A 164 -2.13 -2.87 -8.02
C LEU A 164 -1.37 -1.78 -8.76
N ALA A 165 -0.33 -2.15 -9.51
CA ALA A 165 0.52 -1.20 -10.20
C ALA A 165 0.09 -1.08 -11.68
N LEU A 166 -0.16 0.13 -12.16
CA LEU A 166 -0.66 0.42 -13.51
C LEU A 166 0.14 1.54 -14.21
N PRO A 167 0.09 1.63 -15.54
CA PRO A 167 0.48 2.86 -16.23
C PRO A 167 -0.35 4.05 -15.73
N PHE A 168 0.26 5.22 -15.55
CA PHE A 168 -0.45 6.43 -15.12
C PHE A 168 -1.66 6.75 -16.02
N ALA A 169 -1.52 6.56 -17.33
CA ALA A 169 -2.57 6.86 -18.31
C ALA A 169 -3.86 6.04 -18.09
N ASN A 170 -3.75 4.86 -17.48
CA ASN A 170 -4.87 3.96 -17.25
C ASN A 170 -5.35 3.94 -15.79
N ALA A 171 -4.69 4.69 -14.90
CA ALA A 171 -4.98 4.66 -13.47
C ALA A 171 -6.39 5.17 -13.14
N GLU A 172 -6.85 6.24 -13.79
CA GLU A 172 -8.20 6.79 -13.60
C GLU A 172 -9.29 5.78 -13.95
N ALA A 173 -9.21 5.18 -15.14
CA ALA A 173 -10.15 4.15 -15.58
C ALA A 173 -10.19 2.93 -14.65
N PHE A 174 -9.05 2.59 -14.03
CA PHE A 174 -9.01 1.53 -13.03
C PHE A 174 -9.66 1.95 -11.71
N ILE A 175 -9.41 3.18 -11.25
CA ILE A 175 -10.01 3.72 -10.03
C ILE A 175 -11.53 3.77 -10.17
N ASP A 176 -12.05 4.25 -11.30
CA ASP A 176 -13.50 4.27 -11.58
C ASP A 176 -14.11 2.88 -11.49
N TYR A 177 -13.48 1.88 -12.13
CA TYR A 177 -13.90 0.49 -12.02
C TYR A 177 -13.92 0.02 -10.56
N THR A 178 -12.85 0.26 -9.78
CA THR A 178 -12.82 -0.19 -8.38
C THR A 178 -13.85 0.53 -7.51
N ALA A 179 -14.11 1.79 -7.78
CA ALA A 179 -15.09 2.59 -7.07
C ALA A 179 -16.53 2.15 -7.37
N GLU A 180 -16.79 1.55 -8.52
CA GLU A 180 -18.09 0.94 -8.86
C GLU A 180 -18.21 -0.50 -8.35
N ALA A 181 -17.17 -1.31 -8.56
CA ALA A 181 -17.21 -2.75 -8.27
C ALA A 181 -16.99 -3.08 -6.79
N PHE A 182 -16.21 -2.25 -6.07
CA PHE A 182 -15.82 -2.51 -4.68
C PHE A 182 -16.32 -1.46 -3.69
N ASP A 183 -16.43 -0.19 -4.11
CA ASP A 183 -16.77 0.95 -3.24
C ASP A 183 -15.93 0.98 -1.94
N ILE A 184 -14.63 0.70 -2.09
CA ILE A 184 -13.67 0.73 -0.99
C ILE A 184 -12.94 2.06 -1.02
N TRP A 185 -13.06 2.80 0.09
CA TRP A 185 -12.33 4.04 0.33
C TRP A 185 -11.72 4.06 1.73
N PRO A 186 -10.62 4.79 1.95
CA PRO A 186 -9.82 5.52 0.94
C PRO A 186 -8.91 4.60 0.10
N LEU A 187 -8.31 5.14 -0.97
CA LEU A 187 -7.29 4.49 -1.80
C LEU A 187 -5.92 5.15 -1.59
N TRP A 188 -4.85 4.34 -1.57
CA TRP A 188 -3.47 4.83 -1.52
C TRP A 188 -2.91 4.89 -2.92
N LEU A 189 -2.30 6.02 -3.28
CA LEU A 189 -1.65 6.21 -4.57
C LEU A 189 -0.16 6.39 -4.32
N CYS A 190 0.68 5.55 -4.92
CA CYS A 190 2.13 5.63 -4.73
C CYS A 190 2.85 5.53 -6.08
N PRO A 191 3.59 6.56 -6.50
CA PRO A 191 4.38 6.50 -7.72
C PRO A 191 5.49 5.45 -7.56
N LEU A 192 5.76 4.72 -8.64
CA LEU A 192 6.74 3.65 -8.67
C LEU A 192 7.61 3.80 -9.91
N ARG A 193 8.91 3.68 -9.73
CA ARG A 193 9.83 3.48 -10.84
C ARG A 193 9.78 2.01 -11.27
N GLN A 194 9.46 1.76 -12.54
CA GLN A 194 9.44 0.38 -13.04
C GLN A 194 10.87 -0.13 -13.31
N THR A 195 11.05 -1.45 -13.23
CA THR A 195 12.24 -2.15 -13.72
C THR A 195 11.87 -2.87 -15.00
N LEU A 196 12.66 -2.74 -16.06
CA LEU A 196 12.38 -3.45 -17.31
C LEU A 196 12.63 -4.96 -17.15
N PRO A 197 11.93 -5.80 -17.94
CA PRO A 197 12.20 -7.23 -18.00
C PRO A 197 13.67 -7.59 -18.28
N PRO A 198 14.16 -8.72 -17.76
CA PRO A 198 13.38 -9.71 -17.03
C PRO A 198 13.24 -9.41 -15.52
N THR A 199 12.00 -9.42 -15.00
CA THR A 199 11.72 -9.14 -13.58
C THR A 199 10.33 -9.60 -13.12
N PHE A 200 10.17 -9.93 -11.84
CA PHE A 200 8.86 -10.10 -11.19
C PHE A 200 8.36 -8.83 -10.48
N HIS A 201 9.20 -7.78 -10.41
CA HIS A 201 8.71 -6.47 -10.02
C HIS A 201 7.63 -6.03 -11.01
N PRO A 202 6.53 -5.39 -10.57
CA PRO A 202 5.57 -4.83 -11.50
C PRO A 202 6.26 -3.92 -12.54
N TYR A 203 5.90 -4.13 -13.80
CA TYR A 203 6.33 -3.33 -14.96
C TYR A 203 5.13 -3.10 -15.85
N THR A 204 5.22 -2.23 -16.85
CA THR A 204 4.20 -2.08 -17.92
C THR A 204 4.79 -2.36 -19.29
N GLY A 205 6.12 -2.25 -19.43
CA GLY A 205 6.82 -2.31 -20.71
C GLY A 205 6.79 -0.96 -21.45
N GLU A 206 6.07 0.04 -20.94
CA GLU A 206 6.08 1.38 -21.53
C GLU A 206 7.40 2.09 -21.25
N THR A 207 7.97 2.68 -22.30
CA THR A 207 9.21 3.46 -22.23
C THR A 207 9.01 4.84 -22.83
N GLU A 208 9.86 5.78 -22.44
CA GLU A 208 9.98 7.12 -23.02
C GLU A 208 11.39 7.31 -23.59
N PRO A 209 11.54 8.10 -24.66
CA PRO A 209 12.86 8.48 -25.14
C PRO A 209 13.57 9.31 -24.07
N GLU A 210 14.86 9.05 -23.86
CA GLU A 210 15.70 9.85 -22.97
C GLU A 210 15.72 11.31 -23.46
N THR A 211 15.08 12.21 -22.72
CA THR A 211 15.21 13.65 -22.93
C THR A 211 16.50 14.14 -22.24
N GLU A 212 17.30 14.93 -22.96
CA GLU A 212 18.68 15.39 -22.65
C GLU A 212 18.87 16.18 -21.32
N THR A 213 17.93 16.11 -20.37
CA THR A 213 17.89 16.94 -19.16
C THR A 213 18.49 16.31 -17.89
N GLU A 214 18.88 15.03 -17.92
CA GLU A 214 19.63 14.40 -16.81
C GLU A 214 21.13 14.44 -17.14
N PRO A 215 22.02 14.97 -16.26
CA PRO A 215 23.45 14.83 -16.46
C PRO A 215 23.81 13.36 -16.23
N ALA A 216 24.00 12.63 -17.33
CA ALA A 216 24.50 11.27 -17.33
C ALA A 216 25.78 11.17 -16.47
N SER A 217 25.82 10.17 -15.59
CA SER A 217 27.07 9.73 -15.01
C SER A 217 28.01 9.38 -16.16
N GLU A 218 29.11 10.12 -16.28
CA GLU A 218 30.11 9.97 -17.34
C GLU A 218 30.71 8.56 -17.34
N THR A 219 30.16 7.67 -18.18
CA THR A 219 30.90 6.54 -18.75
C THR A 219 30.07 5.94 -19.87
N GLU A 220 30.35 6.35 -21.11
CA GLU A 220 30.66 5.46 -22.24
C GLU A 220 30.48 6.23 -23.57
N THR A 221 31.60 6.46 -24.24
CA THR A 221 31.67 6.94 -25.62
C THR A 221 31.25 5.81 -26.57
N GLY A 222 30.06 5.92 -27.15
CA GLY A 222 29.61 5.05 -28.24
C GLY A 222 28.37 5.63 -28.95
N SER A 223 28.44 5.79 -30.26
CA SER A 223 27.33 6.25 -31.09
C SER A 223 26.15 5.27 -31.09
N GLY A 224 24.92 5.74 -30.86
CA GLY A 224 23.70 5.04 -31.29
C GLY A 224 22.56 5.10 -30.28
N SER A 225 21.42 5.67 -30.69
CA SER A 225 20.09 5.59 -30.06
C SER A 225 20.01 5.77 -28.55
N ALA A 226 19.44 6.90 -28.10
CA ALA A 226 19.02 7.10 -26.71
C ALA A 226 18.38 5.83 -26.12
N ALA A 227 18.86 5.39 -24.97
CA ALA A 227 18.36 4.18 -24.35
C ALA A 227 16.92 4.44 -23.85
N PRO A 228 15.96 3.53 -24.08
CA PRO A 228 14.59 3.74 -23.65
C PRO A 228 14.52 3.77 -22.12
N VAL A 229 14.05 4.89 -21.56
CA VAL A 229 13.88 5.04 -20.10
C VAL A 229 12.51 4.46 -19.72
N PRO A 230 12.42 3.64 -18.65
CA PRO A 230 11.15 3.05 -18.25
C PRO A 230 10.22 4.13 -17.70
N LYS A 231 8.96 4.18 -18.16
CA LYS A 231 7.97 5.12 -17.60
C LYS A 231 7.64 4.80 -16.14
N ASP A 232 7.35 5.80 -15.33
CA ASP A 232 6.83 5.53 -13.99
C ASP A 232 5.44 4.90 -14.04
N MET A 233 5.11 4.16 -12.99
CA MET A 233 3.84 3.51 -12.75
C MET A 233 3.17 4.10 -11.51
N LEU A 234 1.86 3.87 -11.36
CA LEU A 234 1.14 4.21 -10.15
C LEU A 234 0.65 2.93 -9.47
N ASN A 235 1.04 2.74 -8.21
CA ASN A 235 0.44 1.76 -7.32
C ASN A 235 -0.86 2.29 -6.72
N ILE A 236 -1.89 1.45 -6.73
CA ILE A 236 -3.18 1.71 -6.11
C ILE A 236 -3.41 0.66 -5.02
N GLY A 237 -3.42 1.10 -3.77
CA GLY A 237 -3.72 0.28 -2.60
C GLY A 237 -5.22 0.19 -2.36
N LEU A 238 -5.79 -0.99 -2.60
CA LEU A 238 -7.21 -1.31 -2.41
C LEU A 238 -7.38 -2.23 -1.20
N TRP A 239 -7.75 -1.64 -0.05
CA TRP A 239 -7.81 -2.36 1.22
C TRP A 239 -9.14 -2.17 1.96
N GLY A 240 -9.96 -3.23 2.02
CA GLY A 240 -11.28 -3.15 2.65
C GLY A 240 -12.03 -4.47 2.67
N TRP A 241 -13.27 -4.43 3.14
CA TRP A 241 -14.14 -5.61 3.13
C TRP A 241 -14.54 -5.96 1.70
N GLY A 242 -14.40 -7.23 1.34
CA GLY A 242 -14.99 -7.81 0.14
C GLY A 242 -16.38 -8.40 0.41
N PRO A 243 -16.99 -9.01 -0.63
CA PRO A 243 -18.26 -9.71 -0.50
C PRO A 243 -18.24 -10.73 0.65
N PRO A 244 -19.36 -10.88 1.38
CA PRO A 244 -19.45 -11.88 2.45
C PRO A 244 -19.48 -13.31 1.90
N ASP A 245 -20.05 -13.52 0.72
CA ASP A 245 -20.06 -14.82 0.06
C ASP A 245 -18.68 -15.15 -0.52
N HIS A 246 -18.28 -16.44 -0.43
CA HIS A 246 -16.95 -16.87 -0.85
C HIS A 246 -16.78 -16.87 -2.37
N ASP A 247 -17.79 -17.35 -3.09
CA ASP A 247 -17.69 -17.51 -4.53
C ASP A 247 -17.79 -16.15 -5.20
N ASP A 248 -18.63 -15.25 -4.67
CA ASP A 248 -18.63 -13.83 -5.06
C ASP A 248 -17.29 -13.16 -4.77
N PHE A 249 -16.67 -13.44 -3.61
CA PHE A 249 -15.37 -12.88 -3.25
C PHE A 249 -14.26 -13.34 -4.21
N VAL A 250 -14.23 -14.64 -4.55
CA VAL A 250 -13.30 -15.20 -5.55
C VAL A 250 -13.56 -14.59 -6.92
N ALA A 251 -14.82 -14.54 -7.37
CA ALA A 251 -15.20 -13.98 -8.66
C ALA A 251 -14.81 -12.51 -8.79
N LYS A 252 -15.03 -11.69 -7.75
CA LYS A 252 -14.59 -10.30 -7.73
C LYS A 252 -13.08 -10.14 -7.78
N ASN A 253 -12.32 -10.97 -7.06
CA ASN A 253 -10.85 -10.90 -7.13
C ASN A 253 -10.32 -11.28 -8.52
N ARG A 254 -10.91 -12.29 -9.16
CA ARG A 254 -10.59 -12.64 -10.56
C ARG A 254 -10.94 -11.52 -11.53
N ALA A 255 -12.13 -10.92 -11.41
CA ALA A 255 -12.53 -9.80 -12.25
C ALA A 255 -11.62 -8.57 -12.08
N LEU A 256 -11.15 -8.31 -10.85
CA LEU A 256 -10.17 -7.25 -10.56
C LEU A 256 -8.83 -7.54 -11.23
N GLU A 257 -8.37 -8.78 -11.15
CA GLU A 257 -7.16 -9.28 -11.80
C GLU A 257 -7.23 -9.16 -13.33
N ASP A 258 -8.33 -9.59 -13.95
CA ASP A 258 -8.57 -9.46 -15.39
C ASP A 258 -8.57 -7.99 -15.82
N LYS A 259 -9.28 -7.13 -15.06
CA LYS A 259 -9.35 -5.70 -15.36
C LYS A 259 -7.98 -5.02 -15.24
N LEU A 260 -7.19 -5.43 -14.26
CA LEU A 260 -5.82 -4.95 -14.08
C LEU A 260 -4.96 -5.29 -15.30
N VAL A 261 -4.97 -6.56 -15.74
CA VAL A 261 -4.22 -7.00 -16.92
C VAL A 261 -4.70 -6.29 -18.19
N GLN A 262 -6.02 -6.13 -18.35
CA GLN A 262 -6.62 -5.39 -19.48
C GLN A 262 -6.07 -3.96 -19.58
N LEU A 263 -5.79 -3.31 -18.44
CA LEU A 263 -5.26 -1.95 -18.36
C LEU A 263 -3.73 -1.89 -18.31
N GLY A 264 -3.05 -2.99 -18.60
CA GLY A 264 -1.58 -3.07 -18.64
C GLY A 264 -0.92 -3.07 -17.26
N GLY A 265 -1.69 -3.34 -16.20
CA GLY A 265 -1.21 -3.38 -14.83
C GLY A 265 -0.72 -4.75 -14.37
N ARG A 266 -0.03 -4.77 -13.24
CA ARG A 266 0.49 -5.98 -12.59
C ARG A 266 0.30 -5.90 -11.08
N LYS A 267 0.11 -7.07 -10.45
CA LYS A 267 0.00 -7.19 -9.00
C LYS A 267 1.36 -7.30 -8.34
N TRP A 268 1.43 -6.86 -7.09
CA TRP A 268 2.52 -7.23 -6.22
C TRP A 268 2.37 -8.67 -5.71
N LEU A 269 3.39 -9.49 -5.91
CA LEU A 269 3.42 -10.91 -5.57
C LEU A 269 3.66 -11.19 -4.07
N TYR A 270 3.14 -10.32 -3.19
CA TYR A 270 2.99 -10.59 -1.76
C TYR A 270 1.54 -10.93 -1.38
N ALA A 271 0.57 -10.39 -2.11
CA ALA A 271 -0.84 -10.65 -1.90
C ALA A 271 -1.27 -11.95 -2.58
N HIS A 272 -2.40 -12.54 -2.14
CA HIS A 272 -2.97 -13.69 -2.81
C HIS A 272 -3.32 -13.36 -4.26
N THR A 273 -3.02 -14.30 -5.15
CA THR A 273 -3.49 -14.27 -6.54
C THR A 273 -4.52 -15.35 -6.81
N TYR A 274 -5.51 -15.01 -7.65
CA TYR A 274 -6.58 -15.91 -8.09
C TYR A 274 -6.40 -16.33 -9.56
N TYR A 275 -5.31 -15.89 -10.21
CA TYR A 275 -4.84 -16.43 -11.47
C TYR A 275 -4.62 -17.94 -11.32
N ASP A 276 -5.14 -18.70 -12.28
CA ASP A 276 -4.65 -20.06 -12.44
C ASP A 276 -3.19 -20.05 -12.93
N HIS A 277 -2.63 -21.23 -13.07
CA HIS A 277 -1.23 -21.36 -13.46
C HIS A 277 -0.94 -20.75 -14.83
N ASP A 278 -1.84 -20.95 -15.79
CA ASP A 278 -1.61 -20.55 -17.18
C ASP A 278 -1.87 -19.04 -17.36
N ASP A 279 -2.87 -18.50 -16.67
CA ASP A 279 -3.12 -17.06 -16.57
C ASP A 279 -1.94 -16.33 -15.92
N PHE A 280 -1.37 -16.88 -14.85
CA PHE A 280 -0.20 -16.30 -14.19
C PHE A 280 0.98 -16.22 -15.16
N TRP A 281 1.29 -17.32 -15.85
CA TRP A 281 2.41 -17.31 -16.80
C TRP A 281 2.11 -16.48 -18.03
N ARG A 282 0.87 -16.32 -18.47
CA ARG A 282 0.52 -15.39 -19.54
C ARG A 282 0.90 -13.94 -19.21
N VAL A 283 0.79 -13.53 -17.94
CA VAL A 283 1.16 -12.18 -17.48
C VAL A 283 2.69 -11.98 -17.40
N TYR A 284 3.44 -13.07 -17.21
CA TYR A 284 4.89 -13.08 -16.99
C TYR A 284 5.65 -13.92 -18.03
N ASP A 285 5.09 -14.10 -19.23
CA ASP A 285 5.57 -15.08 -20.21
C ASP A 285 7.02 -14.78 -20.62
N ASP A 286 7.29 -13.50 -20.92
CA ASP A 286 8.61 -12.97 -21.26
C ASP A 286 9.68 -13.19 -20.17
N ASN A 287 9.27 -13.53 -18.94
CA ASN A 287 10.16 -13.74 -17.79
C ASN A 287 10.35 -15.21 -17.43
N ARG A 288 9.57 -16.13 -18.02
CA ARG A 288 9.53 -17.53 -17.58
C ARG A 288 10.85 -18.26 -17.79
N ASP A 289 11.44 -18.14 -18.99
CA ASP A 289 12.70 -18.80 -19.32
C ASP A 289 13.87 -18.31 -18.45
N TRP A 290 13.91 -16.99 -18.20
CA TRP A 290 14.86 -16.36 -17.28
C TRP A 290 14.70 -16.91 -15.86
N TYR A 291 13.45 -17.01 -15.38
CA TYR A 291 13.16 -17.55 -14.06
C TYR A 291 13.56 -19.03 -13.93
N ASP A 292 13.24 -19.86 -14.91
CA ASP A 292 13.56 -21.28 -14.90
C ASP A 292 15.08 -21.51 -15.04
N ALA A 293 15.79 -20.65 -15.76
CA ALA A 293 17.25 -20.64 -15.78
C ALA A 293 17.83 -20.30 -14.40
N LEU A 294 17.30 -19.30 -13.70
CA LEU A 294 17.72 -18.98 -12.33
C LEU A 294 17.46 -20.14 -11.35
N ARG A 295 16.28 -20.76 -11.41
CA ARG A 295 15.94 -21.91 -10.57
C ARG A 295 16.93 -23.05 -10.77
N ARG A 296 17.33 -23.35 -12.02
CA ARG A 296 18.34 -24.36 -12.32
C ARG A 296 19.71 -23.97 -11.81
N LYS A 297 20.16 -22.74 -12.09
CA LYS A 297 21.47 -22.20 -11.66
C LYS A 297 21.67 -22.28 -10.15
N TYR A 298 20.62 -22.00 -9.38
CA TYR A 298 20.67 -21.97 -7.91
C TYR A 298 20.08 -23.24 -7.26
N HIS A 299 19.87 -24.32 -8.02
CA HIS A 299 19.35 -25.61 -7.53
C HIS A 299 18.02 -25.51 -6.75
N ALA A 300 17.15 -24.57 -7.14
CA ALA A 300 15.87 -24.27 -6.49
C ALA A 300 14.68 -24.99 -7.15
N THR A 301 14.90 -25.95 -8.04
CA THR A 301 13.84 -26.63 -8.82
C THR A 301 12.88 -27.45 -7.94
N THR A 302 13.31 -27.87 -6.75
CA THR A 302 12.50 -28.59 -5.76
C THR A 302 11.73 -27.68 -4.81
N LEU A 303 12.04 -26.38 -4.78
CA LEU A 303 11.32 -25.39 -3.97
C LEU A 303 10.03 -24.96 -4.69
N PRO A 304 9.00 -24.48 -3.97
CA PRO A 304 7.81 -23.91 -4.60
C PRO A 304 8.15 -22.86 -5.66
N THR A 305 7.38 -22.78 -6.72
CA THR A 305 7.48 -21.69 -7.70
C THR A 305 6.98 -20.38 -7.10
N VAL A 306 7.23 -19.27 -7.81
CA VAL A 306 6.65 -17.98 -7.43
C VAL A 306 5.12 -18.05 -7.44
N HIS A 307 4.52 -18.72 -8.42
CA HIS A 307 3.07 -18.96 -8.49
C HIS A 307 2.59 -19.80 -7.30
N ASP A 308 3.27 -20.90 -6.97
CA ASP A 308 2.91 -21.74 -5.82
C ASP A 308 2.89 -20.97 -4.50
N LYS A 309 3.76 -19.97 -4.36
CA LYS A 309 3.84 -19.15 -3.16
C LYS A 309 2.65 -18.21 -3.01
N VAL A 310 2.13 -17.68 -4.12
CA VAL A 310 1.13 -16.60 -4.09
C VAL A 310 -0.29 -17.07 -4.41
N ARG A 311 -0.44 -18.22 -5.08
CA ARG A 311 -1.75 -18.73 -5.48
C ARG A 311 -2.58 -19.10 -4.27
N ILE A 312 -3.87 -18.83 -4.34
CA ILE A 312 -4.85 -19.41 -3.43
C ILE A 312 -5.41 -20.71 -4.02
N ASP A 313 -5.35 -21.78 -3.24
CA ASP A 313 -6.09 -23.00 -3.55
C ASP A 313 -7.56 -22.76 -3.20
N VAL A 314 -8.36 -22.41 -4.21
CA VAL A 314 -9.78 -22.05 -4.06
C VAL A 314 -10.61 -23.21 -3.51
N ASP A 315 -10.31 -24.44 -3.90
CA ASP A 315 -11.06 -25.61 -3.44
C ASP A 315 -10.69 -25.99 -2.01
N ALA A 316 -9.40 -25.93 -1.66
CA ALA A 316 -8.97 -26.08 -0.27
C ALA A 316 -9.55 -24.97 0.61
N ALA A 317 -9.58 -23.72 0.13
CA ALA A 317 -10.19 -22.59 0.84
C ALA A 317 -11.69 -22.79 1.04
N ARG A 318 -12.41 -23.27 0.02
CA ARG A 318 -13.84 -23.61 0.11
C ARG A 318 -14.09 -24.72 1.12
N ALA A 319 -13.28 -25.79 1.09
CA ALA A 319 -13.39 -26.92 2.02
C ALA A 319 -13.11 -26.48 3.47
N GLU A 320 -12.06 -25.68 3.68
CA GLU A 320 -11.73 -25.15 5.01
C GLU A 320 -12.83 -24.23 5.52
N ARG A 321 -13.39 -23.37 4.66
CA ARG A 321 -14.51 -22.50 5.01
C ARG A 321 -15.77 -23.29 5.37
N ALA A 322 -16.04 -24.41 4.69
CA ALA A 322 -17.16 -25.29 5.03
C ALA A 322 -17.01 -25.90 6.44
N LYS A 323 -15.78 -26.30 6.83
CA LYS A 323 -15.46 -26.76 8.19
C LYS A 323 -15.60 -25.64 9.21
N VAL A 324 -15.03 -24.46 8.91
CA VAL A 324 -15.05 -23.29 9.79
C VAL A 324 -16.46 -22.75 9.97
N ARG A 325 -17.36 -22.86 8.97
CA ARG A 325 -18.78 -22.49 9.10
C ARG A 325 -19.49 -23.21 10.25
N GLN A 326 -19.03 -24.41 10.61
CA GLN A 326 -19.57 -25.18 11.74
C GLN A 326 -18.95 -24.74 13.09
N SER A 327 -17.87 -23.95 13.07
CA SER A 327 -17.22 -23.41 14.26
C SER A 327 -17.95 -22.22 14.85
N LEU A 328 -17.95 -22.12 16.19
CA LEU A 328 -18.45 -20.94 16.92
C LEU A 328 -17.68 -19.66 16.56
N LYS A 329 -16.46 -19.76 16.00
CA LYS A 329 -15.66 -18.60 15.56
C LYS A 329 -16.34 -17.78 14.45
N THR A 330 -17.24 -18.36 13.66
CA THR A 330 -17.95 -17.62 12.60
C THR A 330 -19.11 -16.79 13.11
N LYS A 331 -19.54 -16.98 14.36
CA LYS A 331 -20.58 -16.16 14.98
C LYS A 331 -19.97 -14.86 15.44
N TRP A 332 -20.48 -13.75 14.91
CA TRP A 332 -20.15 -12.44 15.44
C TRP A 332 -20.61 -12.31 16.90
N PRO A 333 -19.81 -11.76 17.85
CA PRO A 333 -18.45 -11.23 17.71
C PRO A 333 -17.33 -12.23 18.12
N VAL A 334 -17.63 -13.52 18.26
CA VAL A 334 -16.74 -14.55 18.84
C VAL A 334 -15.41 -14.66 18.10
N GLY A 335 -15.42 -14.70 16.76
CA GLY A 335 -14.20 -14.77 15.94
C GLY A 335 -13.25 -13.60 16.19
N GLY A 336 -13.78 -12.38 16.21
CA GLY A 336 -13.00 -11.18 16.52
C GLY A 336 -12.44 -11.19 17.94
N LEU A 337 -13.23 -11.58 18.95
CA LEU A 337 -12.76 -11.69 20.33
C LEU A 337 -11.66 -12.74 20.49
N TYR A 338 -11.78 -13.87 19.78
CA TYR A 338 -10.74 -14.89 19.72
C TYR A 338 -9.46 -14.36 19.05
N GLY A 339 -9.61 -13.59 17.96
CA GLY A 339 -8.49 -12.92 17.29
C GLY A 339 -7.75 -11.96 18.21
N ILE A 340 -8.49 -11.13 18.96
CA ILE A 340 -7.94 -10.22 19.98
C ILE A 340 -7.18 -11.02 21.06
N TRP A 341 -7.77 -12.10 21.58
CA TRP A 341 -7.13 -12.93 22.59
C TRP A 341 -5.80 -13.55 22.10
N GLN A 342 -5.77 -14.07 20.87
CA GLN A 342 -4.55 -14.59 20.25
C GLN A 342 -3.49 -13.50 20.05
N ALA A 343 -3.91 -12.30 19.63
CA ALA A 343 -3.02 -11.16 19.50
C ALA A 343 -2.38 -10.80 20.86
N ILE A 344 -3.17 -10.69 21.94
CA ILE A 344 -2.66 -10.44 23.30
C ILE A 344 -1.64 -11.51 23.71
N ARG A 345 -1.96 -12.79 23.50
CA ARG A 345 -1.10 -13.92 23.87
C ARG A 345 0.27 -13.85 23.19
N SER A 346 0.34 -13.34 21.97
CA SER A 346 1.60 -13.20 21.23
C SER A 346 2.54 -12.11 21.76
N ARG A 347 2.00 -11.16 22.55
CA ARG A 347 2.74 -10.02 23.13
C ARG A 347 3.38 -9.05 22.12
N ASP A 348 2.97 -9.03 20.85
CA ASP A 348 3.56 -8.06 19.90
C ASP A 348 3.27 -6.60 20.26
N TYR A 349 2.26 -6.32 21.09
CA TYR A 349 2.05 -4.97 21.64
C TYR A 349 3.30 -4.45 22.38
N LEU A 350 4.18 -5.32 22.89
CA LEU A 350 5.45 -4.90 23.47
C LEU A 350 6.43 -4.37 22.44
N LEU A 351 6.33 -4.76 21.17
CA LEU A 351 7.28 -4.33 20.12
C LEU A 351 7.12 -2.84 19.83
N HIS A 352 5.90 -2.36 19.59
CA HIS A 352 5.69 -0.94 19.31
C HIS A 352 5.92 -0.08 20.56
N ARG A 353 5.60 -0.59 21.76
CA ARG A 353 5.90 0.08 23.05
C ARG A 353 7.40 0.18 23.34
N ARG A 354 8.23 -0.69 22.75
CA ARG A 354 9.70 -0.71 22.90
C ARG A 354 10.43 -0.14 21.69
N ALA A 355 9.71 0.39 20.71
CA ALA A 355 10.30 0.92 19.49
C ALA A 355 11.19 2.12 19.84
N GLN A 356 12.51 1.94 19.75
CA GLN A 356 13.48 2.89 20.28
C GLN A 356 13.39 4.26 19.59
N TRP A 357 12.99 4.30 18.32
CA TRP A 357 12.83 5.54 17.57
C TRP A 357 11.75 6.47 18.14
N LYS A 358 10.80 5.95 18.94
CA LYS A 358 9.76 6.78 19.61
C LYS A 358 10.29 7.57 20.80
N TYR A 359 11.38 7.11 21.41
CA TYR A 359 11.90 7.62 22.69
C TYR A 359 13.30 8.19 22.58
N LYS A 360 14.07 7.73 21.59
CA LYS A 360 15.34 8.34 21.22
C LYS A 360 14.99 9.55 20.37
N HIS A 361 14.98 10.72 21.00
CA HIS A 361 15.27 11.94 20.26
C HIS A 361 16.65 11.70 19.63
N GLY A 362 16.69 11.60 18.30
CA GLY A 362 17.97 11.52 17.59
C GLY A 362 18.86 12.70 17.98
N PRO A 363 20.19 12.57 17.78
CA PRO A 363 21.15 13.61 18.12
C PRO A 363 20.76 15.00 17.59
#